data_AF-A8X5C8-F1
#
_entry.id   AF-A8X5C8-F1
#
_cell.length_a   1.000
_cell.length_b   1.000
_cell.length_c   1.000
_cell.angle_alpha   90.00
_cell.angle_beta   90.00
_cell.angle_gamma   90.00
#
_symmetry.space_group_name_H-M   'P 1'
#
loop_
_entity.id
_entity.type
_entity.pdbx_description
1 polymer ?
#
loop_
_entity_poly.entity_id
_entity_poly.type
_entity_poly.pdbx_seq_one_letter_code
_entity_poly.pdbx_strand_id
1 'polypeptide(L)'
;MDKLHKGWFTEFSPDDLEKMSNPDAPEDSSSKLLKSDGQEMGGAWPGQAFSLQVKKVLFHEKSKYQDVLVFESTTYGNVLVLDGIVQATERDEFSYQEMLAHLPLFAHQNPKKVLIIGGGDGGILREVLKHDTVEKVTMCEIDEMVIDVAKKFLPGMSCGFSHEKLDLYCGDGFEFLKNHKNEFDVIITDSSDPVGPAESLFGQSYYELLRDALKEDGILSSQGESVWLHLPLIAHLVAFNRKIFPTVNYAQSIVSTYPSGSMGYLICAKSDTRDVTTPARVLSDEQVKNMNLRFYNSEVHKAAFVLPQFVRNALEKKKE
;
A
#
# COMPACT_ATOMS: atom_id res chain seq x y z
N MET A 1 0.54 -17.41 -20.33
CA MET A 1 0.93 -18.61 -19.58
C MET A 1 0.03 -18.67 -18.36
N ASP A 2 -0.62 -19.80 -18.07
CA ASP A 2 -1.56 -19.89 -16.95
C ASP A 2 -0.77 -19.78 -15.63
N LYS A 3 -1.00 -18.71 -14.84
CA LYS A 3 -0.34 -18.50 -13.54
C LYS A 3 -0.74 -19.60 -12.53
N LEU A 4 -1.76 -20.38 -12.86
CA LEU A 4 -2.15 -21.59 -12.17
C LEU A 4 -1.54 -22.82 -12.86
N HIS A 5 -0.58 -23.48 -12.20
CA HIS A 5 0.07 -24.67 -12.73
C HIS A 5 0.10 -25.80 -11.69
N LYS A 6 -0.45 -26.98 -12.03
CA LYS A 6 -0.42 -28.19 -11.18
C LYS A 6 -0.94 -27.96 -9.74
N GLY A 7 -1.95 -27.10 -9.58
CA GLY A 7 -2.50 -26.75 -8.26
C GLY A 7 -1.67 -25.74 -7.47
N TRP A 8 -0.78 -24.99 -8.12
CA TRP A 8 -0.01 -23.90 -7.54
C TRP A 8 -0.27 -22.61 -8.30
N PHE A 9 -0.42 -21.51 -7.56
CA PHE A 9 -0.30 -20.16 -8.08
C PHE A 9 1.12 -19.68 -7.82
N THR A 10 1.78 -19.11 -8.84
CA THR A 10 3.13 -18.54 -8.71
C THR A 10 3.13 -17.07 -9.13
N GLU A 11 3.51 -16.21 -8.19
CA GLU A 11 3.74 -14.79 -8.41
C GLU A 11 5.15 -14.59 -8.99
N PHE A 12 5.21 -14.52 -10.31
CA PHE A 12 6.43 -14.16 -11.04
C PHE A 12 6.58 -12.65 -11.13
N SER A 13 7.83 -12.18 -11.21
CA SER A 13 8.11 -10.79 -11.55
C SER A 13 7.45 -10.42 -12.89
N PRO A 14 6.82 -9.23 -13.00
CA PRO A 14 6.30 -8.72 -14.27
C PRO A 14 7.30 -8.79 -15.43
N ASP A 15 8.58 -8.48 -15.19
CA ASP A 15 9.65 -8.56 -16.19
C ASP A 15 9.91 -10.00 -16.66
N ASP A 16 9.87 -10.97 -15.73
CA ASP A 16 10.07 -12.38 -16.04
C ASP A 16 8.90 -12.94 -16.84
N LEU A 17 7.67 -12.50 -16.54
CA LEU A 17 6.48 -12.87 -17.32
C LEU A 17 6.53 -12.34 -18.75
N GLU A 18 7.03 -11.13 -18.96
CA GLU A 18 7.22 -10.55 -20.29
C GLU A 18 8.25 -11.36 -21.08
N LYS A 19 9.42 -11.63 -20.47
CA LYS A 19 10.48 -12.46 -21.07
C LYS A 19 10.01 -13.88 -21.40
N MET A 20 9.27 -14.53 -20.50
CA MET A 20 8.70 -15.87 -20.74
C MET A 20 7.66 -15.87 -21.87
N SER A 21 6.95 -14.76 -22.08
CA SER A 21 5.95 -14.62 -23.13
C SER A 21 6.56 -14.22 -24.48
N ASN A 22 7.75 -13.62 -24.47
CA ASN A 22 8.49 -13.21 -25.67
C ASN A 22 10.00 -13.54 -25.55
N PRO A 23 10.39 -14.81 -25.74
CA PRO A 23 11.75 -15.27 -25.48
C PRO A 23 12.81 -14.69 -26.44
N ASP A 24 12.39 -14.16 -27.58
CA ASP A 24 13.29 -13.55 -28.58
C ASP A 24 13.51 -12.04 -28.35
N ALA A 25 12.92 -11.45 -27.30
CA ALA A 25 13.09 -10.04 -26.97
C ALA A 25 14.51 -9.76 -26.40
N PRO A 26 15.13 -8.60 -26.71
CA PRO A 26 16.41 -8.22 -26.13
C PRO A 26 16.39 -8.21 -24.59
N GLU A 27 17.48 -8.63 -23.93
CA GLU A 27 17.52 -8.75 -22.45
C GLU A 27 17.17 -7.46 -21.69
N ASP A 28 17.42 -6.30 -22.30
CA ASP A 28 17.18 -4.95 -21.78
C ASP A 28 15.84 -4.33 -22.23
N SER A 29 14.97 -5.07 -22.93
CA SER A 29 13.73 -4.52 -23.49
C SER A 29 12.50 -4.64 -22.58
N SER A 30 12.66 -4.87 -21.27
CA SER A 30 11.49 -4.99 -20.39
C SER A 30 10.74 -3.67 -20.33
N SER A 31 9.48 -3.67 -20.76
CA SER A 31 8.63 -2.48 -20.69
C SER A 31 8.08 -2.26 -19.27
N LYS A 32 8.27 -3.23 -18.38
CA LYS A 32 7.71 -3.30 -17.02
C LYS A 32 8.67 -2.93 -15.89
N LEU A 33 9.79 -2.29 -16.22
CA LEU A 33 10.64 -1.65 -15.22
C LEU A 33 9.83 -0.62 -14.43
N LEU A 34 10.06 -0.57 -13.12
CA LEU A 34 9.47 0.44 -12.26
C LEU A 34 9.99 1.82 -12.70
N LYS A 35 9.08 2.79 -12.79
CA LYS A 35 9.40 4.16 -13.20
C LYS A 35 8.89 5.17 -12.20
N SER A 36 9.65 6.25 -12.03
CA SER A 36 9.23 7.43 -11.27
C SER A 36 9.72 8.67 -12.01
N ASP A 37 8.79 9.57 -12.36
CA ASP A 37 9.07 10.79 -13.12
C ASP A 37 9.89 10.55 -14.41
N GLY A 38 9.58 9.47 -15.12
CA GLY A 38 10.25 9.07 -16.36
C GLY A 38 11.65 8.48 -16.19
N GLN A 39 12.12 8.28 -14.96
CA GLN A 39 13.39 7.60 -14.65
C GLN A 39 13.14 6.12 -14.35
N GLU A 40 13.94 5.24 -14.95
CA GLU A 40 13.92 3.80 -14.66
C GLU A 40 14.54 3.51 -13.29
N MET A 41 13.83 2.74 -12.48
CA MET A 41 14.19 2.41 -11.10
C MET A 41 14.54 0.92 -10.91
N GLY A 42 14.67 0.17 -12.01
CA GLY A 42 14.95 -1.26 -12.02
C GLY A 42 13.70 -2.12 -12.25
N GLY A 43 13.89 -3.44 -12.34
CA GLY A 43 12.79 -4.40 -12.40
C GLY A 43 12.09 -4.55 -11.05
N ALA A 44 10.93 -5.20 -11.04
CA ALA A 44 10.17 -5.40 -9.81
C ALA A 44 10.90 -6.40 -8.89
N TRP A 45 10.84 -7.69 -9.16
CA TRP A 45 11.61 -8.70 -8.40
C TRP A 45 12.19 -9.79 -9.30
N PRO A 46 13.01 -9.42 -10.30
CA PRO A 46 13.49 -10.35 -11.30
C PRO A 46 14.28 -11.52 -10.69
N GLY A 47 14.07 -12.73 -11.20
CA GLY A 47 14.79 -13.93 -10.78
C GLY A 47 14.30 -14.58 -9.48
N GLN A 48 13.20 -14.10 -8.91
CA GLN A 48 12.51 -14.73 -7.78
C GLN A 48 11.01 -14.83 -8.00
N ALA A 49 10.36 -15.77 -7.30
CA ALA A 49 8.91 -15.91 -7.30
C ALA A 49 8.43 -16.50 -5.97
N PHE A 50 7.23 -16.14 -5.57
CA PHE A 50 6.53 -16.74 -4.43
C PHE A 50 5.40 -17.65 -4.94
N SER A 51 5.06 -18.72 -4.21
CA SER A 51 4.01 -19.65 -4.65
C SER A 51 3.11 -20.09 -3.51
N LEU A 52 1.81 -20.12 -3.79
CA LEU A 52 0.77 -20.63 -2.90
C LEU A 52 0.08 -21.82 -3.54
N GLN A 53 -0.13 -22.87 -2.76
CA GLN A 53 -0.89 -24.02 -3.21
C GLN A 53 -2.38 -23.66 -3.26
N VAL A 54 -3.01 -23.95 -4.39
CA VAL A 54 -4.40 -23.61 -4.70
C VAL A 54 -5.28 -24.80 -4.33
N LYS A 55 -6.28 -24.56 -3.49
CA LYS A 55 -7.33 -25.54 -3.18
C LYS A 55 -8.44 -25.47 -4.24
N LYS A 56 -8.91 -24.28 -4.59
CA LYS A 56 -9.85 -24.04 -5.70
C LYS A 56 -9.87 -22.57 -6.12
N VAL A 57 -10.14 -22.31 -7.40
CA VAL A 57 -10.42 -20.96 -7.90
C VAL A 57 -11.86 -20.56 -7.51
N LEU A 58 -12.03 -19.34 -7.02
CA LEU A 58 -13.32 -18.79 -6.60
C LEU A 58 -13.89 -17.79 -7.61
N PHE A 59 -13.01 -17.02 -8.24
CA PHE A 59 -13.34 -16.00 -9.24
C PHE A 59 -12.12 -15.74 -10.13
N HIS A 60 -12.33 -15.55 -11.43
CA HIS A 60 -11.28 -15.10 -12.34
C HIS A 60 -11.92 -14.39 -13.55
N GLU A 61 -11.85 -13.08 -13.57
CA GLU A 61 -12.34 -12.26 -14.68
C GLU A 61 -11.40 -11.08 -14.93
N LYS A 62 -11.53 -10.46 -16.10
CA LYS A 62 -10.81 -9.22 -16.44
C LYS A 62 -11.76 -8.04 -16.33
N SER A 63 -11.42 -7.05 -15.50
CA SER A 63 -12.14 -5.80 -15.38
C SER A 63 -11.78 -4.84 -16.53
N LYS A 64 -12.25 -3.59 -16.45
CA LYS A 64 -11.81 -2.52 -17.37
C LYS A 64 -10.33 -2.17 -17.18
N TYR A 65 -9.74 -2.50 -16.03
CA TYR A 65 -8.43 -2.04 -15.60
C TYR A 65 -7.41 -3.18 -15.54
N GLN A 66 -7.79 -4.35 -15.02
CA GLN A 66 -6.83 -5.41 -14.64
C GLN A 66 -7.45 -6.81 -14.65
N ASP A 67 -6.61 -7.84 -14.62
CA ASP A 67 -7.01 -9.23 -14.35
C ASP A 67 -7.25 -9.42 -12.85
N VAL A 68 -8.44 -9.93 -12.47
CA VAL A 68 -8.86 -10.10 -11.08
C VAL A 68 -9.07 -11.59 -10.80
N LEU A 69 -8.20 -12.15 -9.97
CA LEU A 69 -8.23 -13.56 -9.55
C LEU A 69 -8.44 -13.66 -8.04
N VAL A 70 -9.37 -14.51 -7.64
CA VAL A 70 -9.50 -14.97 -6.25
C VAL A 70 -9.49 -16.48 -6.21
N PHE A 71 -8.67 -17.03 -5.32
CA PHE A 71 -8.64 -18.46 -5.05
C PHE A 71 -8.58 -18.75 -3.56
N GLU A 72 -9.17 -19.88 -3.15
CA GLU A 72 -8.95 -20.46 -1.83
C GLU A 72 -7.62 -21.22 -1.88
N SER A 73 -6.66 -20.82 -1.06
CA SER A 73 -5.38 -21.52 -0.90
C SER A 73 -5.50 -22.66 0.12
N THR A 74 -4.53 -23.58 0.11
CA THR A 74 -4.52 -24.68 1.10
C THR A 74 -4.26 -24.19 2.53
N THR A 75 -3.49 -23.11 2.71
CA THR A 75 -2.95 -22.72 4.04
C THR A 75 -2.96 -21.22 4.36
N TYR A 76 -3.42 -20.36 3.44
CA TYR A 76 -3.49 -18.89 3.61
C TYR A 76 -4.92 -18.32 3.52
N GLY A 77 -5.93 -19.19 3.45
CA GLY A 77 -7.32 -18.77 3.23
C GLY A 77 -7.55 -18.28 1.81
N ASN A 78 -8.51 -17.37 1.64
CA ASN A 78 -8.74 -16.72 0.35
C ASN A 78 -7.63 -15.71 0.03
N VAL A 79 -7.25 -15.68 -1.25
CA VAL A 79 -6.16 -14.85 -1.77
C VAL A 79 -6.72 -13.99 -2.90
N LEU A 80 -6.56 -12.67 -2.81
CA LEU A 80 -6.81 -11.73 -3.90
C LEU A 80 -5.53 -11.49 -4.68
N VAL A 81 -5.65 -11.57 -6.00
CA VAL A 81 -4.56 -11.39 -6.93
C VAL A 81 -5.01 -10.45 -8.05
N LEU A 82 -4.24 -9.40 -8.31
CA LEU A 82 -4.50 -8.40 -9.35
C LEU A 82 -3.33 -8.36 -10.34
N ASP A 83 -3.60 -8.48 -11.64
CA ASP A 83 -2.60 -8.68 -12.70
C ASP A 83 -1.57 -9.79 -12.38
N GLY A 84 -2.03 -10.74 -11.57
CA GLY A 84 -1.27 -11.86 -11.06
C GLY A 84 -0.18 -11.50 -10.05
N ILE A 85 -0.36 -10.41 -9.31
CA ILE A 85 0.35 -10.00 -8.10
C ILE A 85 -0.58 -10.18 -6.89
N VAL A 86 -0.12 -10.85 -5.84
CA VAL A 86 -0.85 -11.06 -4.59
C VAL A 86 -1.07 -9.71 -3.90
N GLN A 87 -2.32 -9.34 -3.70
CA GLN A 87 -2.68 -8.12 -2.99
C GLN A 87 -2.98 -8.39 -1.51
N ALA A 88 -3.67 -9.49 -1.21
CA ALA A 88 -4.03 -9.81 0.16
C ALA A 88 -4.26 -11.32 0.34
N THR A 89 -3.97 -11.81 1.55
CA THR A 89 -4.44 -13.10 2.03
C THR A 89 -5.15 -12.95 3.36
N GLU A 90 -6.19 -13.74 3.60
CA GLU A 90 -6.88 -13.75 4.90
C GLU A 90 -5.96 -14.09 6.09
N ARG A 91 -4.82 -14.72 5.82
CA ARG A 91 -3.90 -15.18 6.87
C ARG A 91 -3.03 -14.06 7.43
N ASP A 92 -2.59 -13.10 6.62
CA ASP A 92 -1.56 -12.14 7.03
C ASP A 92 -1.83 -10.67 6.68
N GLU A 93 -2.95 -10.37 6.00
CA GLU A 93 -3.33 -8.99 5.64
C GLU A 93 -3.20 -8.03 6.82
N PHE A 94 -3.70 -8.39 8.01
CA PHE A 94 -3.68 -7.52 9.19
C PHE A 94 -2.32 -6.88 9.50
N SER A 95 -1.20 -7.51 9.13
CA SER A 95 0.15 -6.91 9.28
C SER A 95 0.33 -5.62 8.46
N TYR A 96 -0.01 -5.65 7.18
CA TYR A 96 0.06 -4.50 6.28
C TYR A 96 -1.03 -3.49 6.60
N GLN A 97 -2.29 -3.96 6.69
CA GLN A 97 -3.46 -3.12 6.89
C GLN A 97 -3.37 -2.32 8.20
N GLU A 98 -3.00 -2.96 9.32
CA GLU A 98 -2.85 -2.25 10.60
C GLU A 98 -1.72 -1.23 10.51
N MET A 99 -0.56 -1.57 9.97
CA MET A 99 0.59 -0.65 9.92
C MET A 99 0.32 0.56 9.02
N LEU A 100 -0.13 0.36 7.78
CA LEU A 100 -0.35 1.45 6.84
C LEU A 100 -1.41 2.44 7.35
N ALA A 101 -2.46 1.95 8.00
CA ALA A 101 -3.52 2.78 8.56
C ALA A 101 -3.12 3.42 9.91
N HIS A 102 -2.53 2.66 10.83
CA HIS A 102 -2.34 3.11 12.21
C HIS A 102 -1.10 4.00 12.40
N LEU A 103 -0.06 3.86 11.56
CA LEU A 103 1.08 4.78 11.56
C LEU A 103 0.63 6.26 11.46
N PRO A 104 -0.09 6.70 10.40
CA PRO A 104 -0.51 8.09 10.29
C PRO A 104 -1.60 8.46 11.31
N LEU A 105 -2.55 7.56 11.59
CA LEU A 105 -3.68 7.87 12.46
C LEU A 105 -3.25 8.09 13.91
N PHE A 106 -2.33 7.28 14.45
CA PHE A 106 -1.83 7.49 15.81
C PHE A 106 -0.74 8.55 15.89
N ALA A 107 -0.02 8.84 14.80
CA ALA A 107 0.85 10.02 14.72
C ALA A 107 0.05 11.34 14.72
N HIS A 108 -1.14 11.34 14.14
CA HIS A 108 -2.04 12.50 14.16
C HIS A 108 -2.75 12.63 15.52
N GLN A 109 -2.87 13.86 16.04
CA GLN A 109 -3.45 14.08 17.37
C GLN A 109 -4.95 13.82 17.42
N ASN A 110 -5.66 14.22 16.37
CA ASN A 110 -7.13 14.12 16.29
C ASN A 110 -7.63 14.02 14.83
N PRO A 111 -7.35 12.92 14.11
CA PRO A 111 -7.74 12.80 12.70
C PRO A 111 -9.26 12.61 12.58
N LYS A 112 -9.92 13.45 11.76
CA LYS A 112 -11.38 13.46 11.58
C LYS A 112 -11.80 13.10 10.15
N LYS A 113 -11.11 13.64 9.14
CA LYS A 113 -11.34 13.39 7.73
C LYS A 113 -10.17 12.61 7.15
N VAL A 114 -10.46 11.40 6.69
CA VAL A 114 -9.45 10.50 6.13
C VAL A 114 -9.77 10.23 4.65
N LEU A 115 -8.76 10.29 3.79
CA LEU A 115 -8.85 9.82 2.41
C LEU A 115 -8.08 8.51 2.27
N ILE A 116 -8.65 7.53 1.60
CA ILE A 116 -8.00 6.31 1.14
C ILE A 116 -7.99 6.35 -0.38
N ILE A 117 -6.82 6.20 -1.00
CA ILE A 117 -6.66 6.05 -2.45
C ILE A 117 -6.27 4.59 -2.71
N GLY A 118 -7.05 3.89 -3.53
CA GLY A 118 -7.01 2.43 -3.64
C GLY A 118 -7.72 1.74 -2.47
N GLY A 119 -7.17 0.61 -2.01
CA GLY A 119 -7.70 -0.15 -0.88
C GLY A 119 -9.04 -0.84 -1.18
N GLY A 120 -9.29 -1.25 -2.43
CA GLY A 120 -10.53 -1.89 -2.87
C GLY A 120 -10.89 -3.20 -2.13
N ASP A 121 -9.96 -3.84 -1.44
CA ASP A 121 -10.25 -4.99 -0.55
C ASP A 121 -11.01 -4.58 0.74
N GLY A 122 -10.87 -3.31 1.15
CA GLY A 122 -11.53 -2.72 2.31
C GLY A 122 -10.77 -2.85 3.63
N GLY A 123 -9.63 -3.53 3.66
CA GLY A 123 -8.84 -3.76 4.86
C GLY A 123 -8.36 -2.47 5.52
N ILE A 124 -7.88 -1.50 4.75
CA ILE A 124 -7.51 -0.17 5.28
C ILE A 124 -8.73 0.54 5.87
N LEU A 125 -9.86 0.54 5.16
CA LEU A 125 -11.10 1.13 5.66
C LEU A 125 -11.53 0.52 6.99
N ARG A 126 -11.47 -0.81 7.13
CA ARG A 126 -11.76 -1.51 8.39
C ARG A 126 -10.91 -0.96 9.54
N GLU A 127 -9.62 -0.74 9.32
CA GLU A 127 -8.71 -0.21 10.34
C GLU A 127 -8.94 1.27 10.65
N VAL A 128 -9.20 2.10 9.63
CA VAL A 128 -9.53 3.53 9.83
C VAL A 128 -10.79 3.70 10.69
N LEU A 129 -11.81 2.88 10.45
CA LEU A 129 -13.09 2.95 11.16
C LEU A 129 -13.00 2.59 12.65
N LYS A 130 -11.89 1.98 13.12
CA LYS A 130 -11.65 1.72 14.55
C LYS A 130 -11.30 2.99 15.34
N HIS A 131 -11.07 4.12 14.69
CA HIS A 131 -10.72 5.39 15.34
C HIS A 131 -11.96 6.24 15.58
N ASP A 132 -12.38 6.39 16.83
CA ASP A 132 -13.55 7.19 17.21
C ASP A 132 -13.46 8.67 16.80
N THR A 133 -12.23 9.19 16.66
CA THR A 133 -12.00 10.57 16.20
C THR A 133 -12.38 10.79 14.74
N VAL A 134 -12.42 9.72 13.93
CA VAL A 134 -12.75 9.80 12.51
C VAL A 134 -14.25 10.06 12.36
N GLU A 135 -14.58 11.15 11.68
CA GLU A 135 -15.93 11.61 11.40
C GLU A 135 -16.36 11.23 9.96
N LYS A 136 -15.42 11.21 9.01
CA LYS A 136 -15.67 10.85 7.61
C LYS A 136 -14.44 10.16 7.00
N VAL A 137 -14.69 9.09 6.25
CA VAL A 137 -13.68 8.41 5.43
C VAL A 137 -14.13 8.49 3.98
N THR A 138 -13.35 9.13 3.13
CA THR A 138 -13.54 9.06 1.69
C THR A 138 -12.61 7.99 1.13
N MET A 139 -13.13 7.08 0.30
CA MET A 139 -12.33 6.07 -0.38
C MET A 139 -12.47 6.28 -1.89
N CYS A 140 -11.33 6.32 -2.58
CA CYS A 140 -11.24 6.49 -4.03
C CYS A 140 -10.63 5.21 -4.64
N GLU A 141 -11.48 4.38 -5.22
CA GLU A 141 -11.08 3.12 -5.87
C GLU A 141 -11.51 3.16 -7.33
N ILE A 142 -10.59 2.86 -8.25
CA ILE A 142 -10.85 2.98 -9.68
C ILE A 142 -11.64 1.78 -10.22
N ASP A 143 -11.50 0.61 -9.60
CA ASP A 143 -12.04 -0.66 -10.08
C ASP A 143 -13.14 -1.22 -9.16
N GLU A 144 -14.39 -0.92 -9.50
CA GLU A 144 -15.58 -1.43 -8.80
C GLU A 144 -15.61 -2.96 -8.69
N MET A 145 -15.00 -3.68 -9.64
CA MET A 145 -14.95 -5.15 -9.59
C MET A 145 -14.16 -5.64 -8.38
N VAL A 146 -13.09 -4.94 -7.98
CA VAL A 146 -12.28 -5.30 -6.82
C VAL A 146 -13.11 -5.19 -5.54
N ILE A 147 -13.91 -4.13 -5.41
CA ILE A 147 -14.81 -3.93 -4.27
C ILE A 147 -15.84 -5.05 -4.18
N ASP A 148 -16.51 -5.37 -5.28
CA ASP A 148 -17.56 -6.40 -5.30
C ASP A 148 -17.00 -7.80 -5.02
N VAL A 149 -15.82 -8.10 -5.58
CA VAL A 149 -15.08 -9.34 -5.32
C VAL A 149 -14.67 -9.43 -3.85
N ALA A 150 -14.17 -8.35 -3.25
CA ALA A 150 -13.79 -8.30 -1.85
C ALA A 150 -15.00 -8.47 -0.91
N LYS A 151 -16.13 -7.82 -1.20
CA LYS A 151 -17.40 -8.02 -0.45
C LYS A 151 -17.85 -9.48 -0.46
N LYS A 152 -17.65 -10.18 -1.57
CA LYS A 152 -18.10 -11.56 -1.75
C LYS A 152 -17.14 -12.59 -1.14
N PHE A 153 -15.84 -12.39 -1.31
CA PHE A 153 -14.84 -13.43 -1.01
C PHE A 153 -13.88 -13.09 0.12
N LEU A 154 -13.83 -11.83 0.58
CA LEU A 154 -12.95 -11.36 1.65
C LEU A 154 -13.73 -10.60 2.75
N PRO A 155 -14.78 -11.20 3.34
CA PRO A 155 -15.72 -10.50 4.24
C PRO A 155 -15.04 -9.92 5.50
N GLY A 156 -13.91 -10.49 5.94
CA GLY A 156 -13.13 -9.98 7.06
C GLY A 156 -12.40 -8.66 6.77
N MET A 157 -12.08 -8.38 5.50
CA MET A 157 -11.50 -7.11 5.04
C MET A 157 -12.59 -6.11 4.66
N SER A 158 -13.60 -6.56 3.91
CA SER A 158 -14.62 -5.72 3.28
C SER A 158 -15.80 -5.33 4.21
N CYS A 159 -15.74 -5.66 5.49
CA CYS A 159 -16.82 -5.36 6.45
C CYS A 159 -17.09 -3.85 6.63
N GLY A 160 -16.10 -3.00 6.33
CA GLY A 160 -16.21 -1.53 6.43
C GLY A 160 -17.08 -0.87 5.35
N PHE A 161 -17.35 -1.53 4.22
CA PHE A 161 -18.03 -0.89 3.07
C PHE A 161 -19.48 -0.45 3.32
N SER A 162 -20.10 -0.91 4.40
CA SER A 162 -21.47 -0.54 4.78
C SER A 162 -21.54 0.54 5.86
N HIS A 163 -20.39 1.04 6.33
CA HIS A 163 -20.32 1.98 7.44
C HIS A 163 -20.80 3.38 7.03
N GLU A 164 -21.60 4.03 7.86
CA GLU A 164 -22.19 5.36 7.56
C GLU A 164 -21.18 6.50 7.35
N LYS A 165 -19.98 6.34 7.93
CA LYS A 165 -18.86 7.29 7.77
C LYS A 165 -18.16 7.18 6.40
N LEU A 166 -18.42 6.13 5.62
CA LEU A 166 -17.80 5.93 4.32
C LEU A 166 -18.50 6.78 3.25
N ASP A 167 -17.69 7.49 2.48
CA ASP A 167 -18.04 8.15 1.23
C ASP A 167 -17.21 7.51 0.11
N LEU A 168 -17.82 6.60 -0.63
CA LEU A 168 -17.14 5.83 -1.68
C LEU A 168 -17.23 6.57 -3.01
N TYR A 169 -16.07 6.86 -3.60
CA TYR A 169 -15.94 7.40 -4.94
C TYR A 169 -15.27 6.36 -5.85
N CYS A 170 -15.98 5.96 -6.90
CA CYS A 170 -15.48 5.01 -7.89
C CYS A 170 -14.85 5.78 -9.06
N GLY A 171 -13.53 5.90 -9.08
CA GLY A 171 -12.79 6.66 -10.08
C GLY A 171 -11.31 6.84 -9.77
N ASP A 172 -10.64 7.61 -10.63
CA ASP A 172 -9.21 7.87 -10.53
C ASP A 172 -8.86 8.81 -9.36
N GLY A 173 -8.00 8.33 -8.44
CA GLY A 173 -7.50 9.10 -7.30
C GLY A 173 -6.68 10.32 -7.68
N PHE A 174 -5.96 10.27 -8.80
CA PHE A 174 -5.20 11.41 -9.29
C PHE A 174 -6.12 12.55 -9.73
N GLU A 175 -7.18 12.25 -10.49
CA GLU A 175 -8.19 13.24 -10.88
C GLU A 175 -9.03 13.73 -9.69
N PHE A 176 -9.33 12.84 -8.74
CA PHE A 176 -10.01 13.21 -7.50
C PHE A 176 -9.22 14.30 -6.76
N LEU A 177 -7.92 14.09 -6.51
CA LEU A 177 -7.09 15.02 -5.75
C LEU A 177 -7.00 16.44 -6.36
N LYS A 178 -7.14 16.59 -7.68
CA LYS A 178 -7.11 17.93 -8.32
C LYS A 178 -8.20 18.87 -7.81
N ASN A 179 -9.33 18.30 -7.38
CA ASN A 179 -10.51 19.05 -6.97
C ASN A 179 -10.67 19.18 -5.45
N HIS A 180 -9.80 18.54 -4.67
CA HIS A 180 -9.89 18.50 -3.21
C HIS A 180 -8.63 19.08 -2.57
N LYS A 181 -8.75 20.24 -1.91
CA LYS A 181 -7.61 20.95 -1.30
C LYS A 181 -7.88 21.29 0.17
N ASN A 182 -6.90 21.06 1.04
CA ASN A 182 -6.97 21.36 2.48
C ASN A 182 -8.20 20.71 3.16
N GLU A 183 -8.48 19.46 2.83
CA GLU A 183 -9.69 18.74 3.28
C GLU A 183 -9.41 17.62 4.27
N PHE A 184 -8.27 16.94 4.12
CA PHE A 184 -8.00 15.69 4.83
C PHE A 184 -6.96 15.87 5.93
N ASP A 185 -7.25 15.32 7.11
CA ASP A 185 -6.28 15.25 8.21
C ASP A 185 -5.27 14.12 7.95
N VAL A 186 -5.72 13.02 7.33
CA VAL A 186 -4.88 11.90 6.94
C VAL A 186 -5.22 11.46 5.52
N ILE A 187 -4.20 11.20 4.71
CA ILE A 187 -4.36 10.50 3.43
C ILE A 187 -3.55 9.19 3.51
N ILE A 188 -4.16 8.09 3.06
CA ILE A 188 -3.52 6.79 2.91
C ILE A 188 -3.57 6.40 1.43
N THR A 189 -2.41 6.17 0.82
CA THR A 189 -2.31 5.59 -0.53
C THR A 189 -1.99 4.10 -0.39
N ASP A 190 -2.99 3.27 -0.66
CA ASP A 190 -2.91 1.82 -0.72
C ASP A 190 -2.98 1.37 -2.18
N SER A 191 -1.86 1.55 -2.88
CA SER A 191 -1.71 1.27 -4.30
C SER A 191 -1.18 -0.15 -4.54
N SER A 192 -1.38 -0.66 -5.76
CA SER A 192 -0.56 -1.75 -6.29
C SER A 192 0.84 -1.25 -6.65
N ASP A 193 1.76 -2.17 -6.98
CA ASP A 193 3.09 -1.85 -7.50
C ASP A 193 3.01 -0.84 -8.68
N PRO A 194 4.05 -0.01 -8.94
CA PRO A 194 4.07 1.01 -9.98
C PRO A 194 4.20 0.44 -11.40
N VAL A 195 3.24 -0.41 -11.77
CA VAL A 195 3.05 -0.99 -13.10
C VAL A 195 1.61 -0.72 -13.52
N GLY A 196 1.42 -0.32 -14.77
CA GLY A 196 0.08 -0.04 -15.31
C GLY A 196 -0.55 1.21 -14.67
N PRO A 197 -1.80 1.16 -14.17
CA PRO A 197 -2.53 2.35 -13.72
C PRO A 197 -1.88 3.05 -12.52
N ALA A 198 -1.12 2.32 -11.69
CA ALA A 198 -0.47 2.86 -10.49
C ALA A 198 0.82 3.65 -10.76
N GLU A 199 1.39 3.62 -11.97
CA GLU A 199 2.62 4.36 -12.32
C GLU A 199 2.51 5.86 -12.01
N SER A 200 1.33 6.45 -12.23
CA SER A 200 1.06 7.86 -11.95
C SER A 200 1.13 8.23 -10.46
N LEU A 201 1.02 7.26 -9.55
CA LEU A 201 0.98 7.46 -8.10
C LEU A 201 2.38 7.52 -7.45
N PHE A 202 3.45 7.37 -8.23
CA PHE A 202 4.82 7.35 -7.71
C PHE A 202 5.65 8.58 -8.12
N GLY A 203 5.08 9.48 -8.93
CA GLY A 203 5.77 10.70 -9.39
C GLY A 203 5.60 11.91 -8.47
N GLN A 204 6.51 12.89 -8.58
CA GLN A 204 6.50 14.11 -7.76
C GLN A 204 5.16 14.86 -7.84
N SER A 205 4.56 14.93 -9.02
CA SER A 205 3.29 15.64 -9.25
C SER A 205 2.12 15.08 -8.43
N TYR A 206 2.08 13.77 -8.20
CA TYR A 206 1.07 13.14 -7.34
C TYR A 206 1.25 13.53 -5.87
N TYR A 207 2.49 13.56 -5.38
CA TYR A 207 2.78 13.97 -4.01
C TYR A 207 2.53 15.47 -3.75
N GLU A 208 2.66 16.31 -4.77
CA GLU A 208 2.23 17.71 -4.71
C GLU A 208 0.70 17.84 -4.56
N LEU A 209 -0.07 17.01 -5.29
CA LEU A 209 -1.52 16.93 -5.14
C LEU A 209 -1.92 16.43 -3.74
N LEU A 210 -1.25 15.39 -3.23
CA LEU A 210 -1.46 14.89 -1.87
C LEU A 210 -1.17 15.97 -0.81
N ARG A 211 -0.06 16.70 -0.95
CA ARG A 211 0.26 17.82 -0.05
C ARG A 211 -0.84 18.89 -0.08
N ASP A 212 -1.32 19.24 -1.26
CA ASP A 212 -2.36 20.26 -1.41
C ASP A 212 -3.72 19.80 -0.84
N ALA A 213 -4.03 18.51 -0.92
CA ALA A 213 -5.24 17.91 -0.36
C ALA A 213 -5.21 17.80 1.17
N LEU A 214 -4.02 17.64 1.77
CA LEU A 214 -3.82 17.61 3.21
C LEU A 214 -4.01 18.97 3.89
N LYS A 215 -4.61 18.94 5.08
CA LYS A 215 -4.65 20.08 5.98
C LYS A 215 -3.28 20.46 6.51
N GLU A 216 -3.17 21.63 7.14
CA GLU A 216 -1.91 22.17 7.66
C GLU A 216 -1.15 21.23 8.61
N ASP A 217 -1.85 20.45 9.44
CA ASP A 217 -1.27 19.42 10.32
C ASP A 217 -1.36 18.00 9.75
N GLY A 218 -1.71 17.88 8.46
CA GLY A 218 -2.04 16.62 7.83
C GLY A 218 -0.84 15.68 7.65
N ILE A 219 -1.14 14.37 7.69
CA ILE A 219 -0.17 13.28 7.55
C ILE A 219 -0.55 12.37 6.37
N LEU A 220 0.43 12.08 5.52
CA LEU A 220 0.37 11.09 4.45
C LEU A 220 1.00 9.78 4.91
N SER A 221 0.39 8.66 4.52
CA SER A 221 0.98 7.33 4.55
C SER A 221 0.81 6.68 3.18
N SER A 222 1.90 6.23 2.57
CA SER A 222 1.86 5.53 1.28
C SER A 222 2.58 4.19 1.41
N GLN A 223 2.06 3.17 0.71
CA GLN A 223 2.82 1.96 0.43
C GLN A 223 4.22 2.36 -0.12
N GLY A 224 5.26 1.75 0.45
CA GLY A 224 6.63 2.24 0.32
C GLY A 224 7.61 1.25 -0.27
N GLU A 225 7.15 0.16 -0.90
CA GLU A 225 8.01 -0.84 -1.54
C GLU A 225 8.93 -1.65 -0.60
N SER A 226 9.61 -2.66 -1.15
CA SER A 226 10.52 -3.52 -0.39
C SER A 226 11.94 -2.96 -0.34
N VAL A 227 12.50 -2.78 0.85
CA VAL A 227 13.90 -2.34 1.03
C VAL A 227 14.93 -3.34 0.49
N TRP A 228 14.54 -4.60 0.30
CA TRP A 228 15.40 -5.66 -0.23
C TRP A 228 15.52 -5.62 -1.76
N LEU A 229 14.58 -4.96 -2.44
CA LEU A 229 14.45 -4.98 -3.90
C LEU A 229 14.56 -3.57 -4.49
N HIS A 230 13.88 -2.60 -3.89
CA HIS A 230 13.57 -1.30 -4.50
C HIS A 230 14.30 -0.12 -3.82
N LEU A 231 15.46 -0.36 -3.21
CA LEU A 231 16.16 0.68 -2.44
C LEU A 231 16.50 1.96 -3.23
N PRO A 232 16.88 1.91 -4.53
CA PRO A 232 17.03 3.11 -5.35
C PRO A 232 15.73 3.90 -5.52
N LEU A 233 14.61 3.21 -5.77
CA LEU A 233 13.28 3.82 -5.87
C LEU A 233 12.91 4.50 -4.55
N ILE A 234 13.08 3.80 -3.43
CA ILE A 234 12.78 4.33 -2.10
C ILE A 234 13.64 5.58 -1.81
N ALA A 235 14.93 5.54 -2.13
CA ALA A 235 15.81 6.69 -1.95
C ALA A 235 15.38 7.89 -2.81
N HIS A 236 14.96 7.64 -4.06
CA HIS A 236 14.40 8.67 -4.94
C HIS A 236 13.11 9.26 -4.38
N LEU A 237 12.17 8.40 -3.97
CA LEU A 237 10.87 8.77 -3.40
C LEU A 237 11.03 9.65 -2.15
N VAL A 238 11.91 9.25 -1.22
CA VAL A 238 12.24 10.01 -0.02
C VAL A 238 12.91 11.34 -0.37
N ALA A 239 13.80 11.36 -1.37
CA ALA A 239 14.55 12.55 -1.74
C ALA A 239 13.66 13.67 -2.30
N PHE A 240 12.73 13.37 -3.21
CA PHE A 240 11.84 14.41 -3.73
C PHE A 240 10.77 14.79 -2.70
N ASN A 241 10.25 13.85 -1.90
CA ASN A 241 9.28 14.18 -0.87
C ASN A 241 9.84 15.14 0.19
N ARG A 242 11.15 15.07 0.48
CA ARG A 242 11.83 16.06 1.36
C ARG A 242 11.82 17.49 0.81
N LYS A 243 11.50 17.69 -0.48
CA LYS A 243 11.30 19.00 -1.10
C LYS A 243 9.84 19.46 -1.02
N ILE A 244 8.90 18.52 -0.83
CA ILE A 244 7.44 18.76 -0.80
C ILE A 244 6.95 18.93 0.64
N PHE A 245 7.45 18.09 1.56
CA PHE A 245 7.03 18.02 2.95
C PHE A 245 8.21 18.33 3.89
N PRO A 246 7.95 19.06 5.00
CA PRO A 246 8.99 19.33 5.99
C PRO A 246 9.43 18.06 6.75
N THR A 247 8.52 17.12 6.98
CA THR A 247 8.78 15.86 7.68
C THR A 247 8.56 14.68 6.75
N VAL A 248 9.60 13.86 6.56
CA VAL A 248 9.57 12.66 5.72
C VAL A 248 10.34 11.54 6.42
N ASN A 249 9.63 10.46 6.74
CA ASN A 249 10.16 9.28 7.40
C ASN A 249 9.78 8.03 6.60
N TYR A 250 10.56 6.97 6.81
CA TYR A 250 10.31 5.68 6.19
C TYR A 250 10.27 4.61 7.28
N ALA A 251 9.17 3.87 7.33
CA ALA A 251 9.00 2.72 8.20
C ALA A 251 8.98 1.43 7.36
N GLN A 252 9.11 0.29 8.01
CA GLN A 252 8.82 -1.01 7.39
C GLN A 252 8.24 -1.99 8.40
N SER A 253 7.56 -3.02 7.89
CA SER A 253 7.16 -4.18 8.69
C SER A 253 7.20 -5.47 7.87
N ILE A 254 7.06 -6.61 8.54
CA ILE A 254 7.01 -7.92 7.90
C ILE A 254 5.60 -8.21 7.38
N VAL A 255 5.50 -8.70 6.15
CA VAL A 255 4.26 -9.14 5.50
C VAL A 255 4.61 -10.38 4.69
N SER A 256 4.10 -11.54 5.10
CA SER A 256 4.70 -12.81 4.70
C SER A 256 4.51 -13.16 3.22
N THR A 257 3.40 -12.73 2.62
CA THR A 257 3.09 -13.00 1.21
C THR A 257 3.52 -11.90 0.25
N TYR A 258 4.15 -10.84 0.73
CA TYR A 258 4.68 -9.79 -0.15
C TYR A 258 6.11 -10.14 -0.61
N PRO A 259 6.56 -9.65 -1.78
CA PRO A 259 7.91 -9.92 -2.29
C PRO A 259 9.00 -9.63 -1.25
N SER A 260 9.83 -10.65 -0.98
CA SER A 260 10.90 -10.63 0.04
C SER A 260 10.43 -10.45 1.50
N GLY A 261 9.14 -10.60 1.79
CA GLY A 261 8.58 -10.77 3.13
C GLY A 261 8.47 -9.50 3.98
N SER A 262 8.66 -8.32 3.39
CA SER A 262 8.51 -7.04 4.09
C SER A 262 8.00 -5.93 3.17
N MET A 263 7.27 -4.99 3.76
CA MET A 263 6.72 -3.82 3.08
C MET A 263 7.14 -2.54 3.78
N GLY A 264 7.49 -1.54 2.97
CA GLY A 264 7.79 -0.19 3.41
C GLY A 264 6.56 0.69 3.53
N TYR A 265 6.70 1.76 4.29
CA TYR A 265 5.70 2.81 4.43
C TYR A 265 6.39 4.17 4.39
N LEU A 266 6.09 4.96 3.35
CA LEU A 266 6.50 6.36 3.31
C LEU A 266 5.52 7.18 4.13
N ILE A 267 6.01 7.86 5.16
CA ILE A 267 5.21 8.74 6.02
C ILE A 267 5.68 10.17 5.83
N CYS A 268 4.77 11.06 5.44
CA CYS A 268 5.07 12.50 5.27
C CYS A 268 4.10 13.34 6.10
N ALA A 269 4.55 14.48 6.63
CA ALA A 269 3.68 15.40 7.35
C ALA A 269 3.93 16.84 6.92
N LYS A 270 2.85 17.63 6.86
CA LYS A 270 2.93 19.08 6.58
C LYS A 270 3.46 19.89 7.77
N SER A 271 3.43 19.34 8.97
CA SER A 271 3.99 19.94 10.17
C SER A 271 5.47 19.56 10.36
N ASP A 272 6.34 20.55 10.53
CA ASP A 272 7.76 20.39 10.86
C ASP A 272 8.00 20.05 12.35
N THR A 273 7.01 20.32 13.20
CA THR A 273 7.04 20.00 14.64
C THR A 273 6.49 18.61 14.97
N ARG A 274 5.92 17.88 14.00
CA ARG A 274 5.30 16.58 14.24
C ARG A 274 6.35 15.46 14.09
N ASP A 275 6.71 14.83 15.19
CA ASP A 275 7.45 13.56 15.15
C ASP A 275 6.49 12.41 14.83
N VAL A 276 6.47 11.98 13.57
CA VAL A 276 5.65 10.84 13.12
C VAL A 276 6.19 9.48 13.54
N THR A 277 7.40 9.43 14.12
CA THR A 277 8.00 8.17 14.62
C THR A 277 7.55 7.80 16.02
N THR A 278 6.92 8.75 16.72
CA THR A 278 6.35 8.57 18.05
C THR A 278 4.84 8.78 17.96
N PRO A 279 4.00 7.80 18.34
CA PRO A 279 2.56 7.99 18.28
C PRO A 279 2.12 9.10 19.25
N ALA A 280 1.33 10.04 18.75
CA ALA A 280 0.75 11.13 19.53
C ALA A 280 -0.32 10.65 20.52
N ARG A 281 -0.91 9.48 20.25
CA ARG A 281 -1.85 8.77 21.12
C ARG A 281 -1.28 7.37 21.37
N VAL A 282 -0.80 7.12 22.58
CA VAL A 282 -0.23 5.82 23.00
C VAL A 282 -1.36 4.89 23.45
N LEU A 283 -1.36 3.68 22.92
CA LEU A 283 -2.32 2.63 23.27
C LEU A 283 -1.87 1.86 24.51
N SER A 284 -2.80 1.62 25.44
CA SER A 284 -2.65 0.58 26.46
C SER A 284 -2.99 -0.81 25.90
N ASP A 285 -2.53 -1.86 26.56
CA ASP A 285 -2.83 -3.26 26.18
C ASP A 285 -4.34 -3.53 26.04
N GLU A 286 -5.15 -2.89 26.91
CA GLU A 286 -6.60 -3.01 26.85
C GLU A 286 -7.17 -2.34 25.60
N GLN A 287 -6.62 -1.19 25.18
CA GLN A 287 -7.05 -0.55 23.93
C GLN A 287 -6.62 -1.36 22.70
N VAL A 288 -5.40 -1.94 22.70
CA VAL A 288 -4.93 -2.86 21.64
C VAL A 288 -5.90 -4.04 21.51
N LYS A 289 -6.30 -4.64 22.64
CA LYS A 289 -7.27 -5.74 22.68
C LYS A 289 -8.66 -5.31 22.20
N ASN A 290 -9.16 -4.15 22.63
CA ASN A 290 -10.49 -3.65 22.26
C ASN A 290 -10.58 -3.26 20.77
N MET A 291 -9.48 -2.82 20.18
CA MET A 291 -9.37 -2.60 18.73
C MET A 291 -9.12 -3.90 17.94
N ASN A 292 -8.96 -5.04 18.63
CA ASN A 292 -8.64 -6.35 18.03
C ASN A 292 -7.41 -6.29 17.11
N LEU A 293 -6.35 -5.60 17.56
CA LEU A 293 -5.10 -5.49 16.81
C LEU A 293 -4.26 -6.74 16.99
N ARG A 294 -3.68 -7.21 15.90
CA ARG A 294 -2.88 -8.45 15.84
C ARG A 294 -1.41 -8.18 15.54
N PHE A 295 -1.08 -6.98 15.04
CA PHE A 295 0.28 -6.59 14.68
C PHE A 295 0.68 -5.25 15.30
N TYR A 296 -0.11 -4.19 15.09
CA TYR A 296 0.20 -2.86 15.55
C TYR A 296 0.05 -2.72 17.07
N ASN A 297 1.04 -2.08 17.68
CA ASN A 297 0.96 -1.45 18.99
C ASN A 297 1.93 -0.24 19.02
N SER A 298 1.98 0.51 20.13
CA SER A 298 2.73 1.77 20.19
C SER A 298 4.26 1.58 20.13
N GLU A 299 4.74 0.42 20.56
CA GLU A 299 6.13 0.01 20.55
C GLU A 299 6.53 -0.45 19.14
N VAL A 300 5.68 -1.23 18.48
CA VAL A 300 5.82 -1.63 17.07
C VAL A 300 5.84 -0.41 16.16
N HIS A 301 4.99 0.59 16.42
CA HIS A 301 5.00 1.87 15.71
C HIS A 301 6.42 2.48 15.70
N LYS A 302 7.03 2.65 16.88
CA LYS A 302 8.37 3.22 17.01
C LYS A 302 9.44 2.33 16.35
N ALA A 303 9.34 1.01 16.58
CA ALA A 303 10.30 0.04 16.08
C ALA A 303 10.30 -0.05 14.55
N ALA A 304 9.17 0.19 13.89
CA ALA A 304 9.05 0.15 12.43
C ALA A 304 9.94 1.18 11.73
N PHE A 305 10.30 2.29 12.41
CA PHE A 305 11.23 3.31 11.90
C PHE A 305 12.71 2.99 12.17
N VAL A 306 13.01 1.91 12.90
CA VAL A 306 14.39 1.48 13.16
C VAL A 306 14.88 0.63 11.99
N LEU A 307 15.45 1.32 10.99
CA LEU A 307 15.84 0.70 9.74
C LEU A 307 17.20 -0.04 9.83
N PRO A 308 17.37 -1.15 9.08
CA PRO A 308 18.67 -1.80 8.88
C PRO A 308 19.73 -0.83 8.37
N GLN A 309 21.00 -1.08 8.70
CA GLN A 309 22.09 -0.14 8.41
C GLN A 309 22.23 0.19 6.92
N PHE A 310 22.05 -0.79 6.03
CA PHE A 310 22.16 -0.54 4.58
C PHE A 310 21.07 0.40 4.07
N VAL A 311 19.85 0.30 4.62
CA VAL A 311 18.73 1.21 4.31
C VAL A 311 19.02 2.60 4.86
N ARG A 312 19.48 2.69 6.12
CA ARG A 312 19.86 3.98 6.73
C ARG A 312 20.87 4.73 5.86
N ASN A 313 21.93 4.05 5.44
CA ASN A 313 22.97 4.63 4.59
C ASN A 313 22.40 5.16 3.26
N ALA A 314 21.42 4.47 2.67
CA ALA A 314 20.81 4.87 1.40
C ALA A 314 19.85 6.07 1.55
N LEU A 315 19.20 6.22 2.71
CA LEU A 315 18.21 7.28 2.96
C LEU A 315 18.79 8.51 3.70
N GLU A 316 20.04 8.45 4.14
CA GLU A 316 20.72 9.60 4.74
C GLU A 316 20.74 10.80 3.78
N LYS A 317 20.47 12.00 4.31
CA LYS A 317 20.66 13.22 3.53
C LYS A 317 22.15 13.31 3.20
N LYS A 318 22.51 13.15 1.93
CA LYS A 318 23.85 13.52 1.45
C LYS A 318 24.03 14.99 1.82
N LYS A 319 25.02 15.30 2.67
CA LYS A 319 25.45 16.68 2.88
C LYS A 319 26.02 17.15 1.54
N GLU A 320 25.33 18.08 0.89
CA GLU A 320 25.91 18.89 -0.19
C GLU A 320 27.04 19.75 0.36
#